data_AF-A0A0S7YP45-F1
#
_entry.id   AF-A0A0S7YP45-F1
#
_cell.length_a   1.000
_cell.length_b   1.000
_cell.length_c   1.000
_cell.angle_alpha   90.00
_cell.angle_beta   90.00
_cell.angle_gamma   90.00
#
_symmetry.space_group_name_H-M   'P 1'
#
loop_
_entity.id
_entity.type
_entity.pdbx_description
1 polymer ?
#
loop_
_entity_poly.entity_id
_entity_poly.type
_entity_poly.pdbx_seq_one_letter_code
_entity_poly.pdbx_strand_id
1 'polypeptide(L)'
;MAPEKTGDSFAEEVEDRLENLFGEDEPEEESSAEAAETAGSPLRELKAIVLSIDWEITDEVMIRFVEQIAELQDAFKEDKVVLIFLQLLGSIGEYIRLNLGKSHPDAFKILSSLYNNLDTVVHTEGMADTERRKILSTELAKYKKLKEGLVPVSTPAEAEKAPVEPEEIPEATDEVILSREPKPSSREPQPEFIAALDEFKQLVQTELQALRKEIQQLKKALAFRK
;
A
#
# COMPACT_ATOMS: atom_id res chain seq x y z
N MET A 1 -7.90 -15.18 65.56
CA MET A 1 -8.42 -14.52 64.35
C MET A 1 -7.23 -13.81 63.70
N ALA A 2 -6.58 -14.44 62.73
CA ALA A 2 -5.54 -13.84 61.89
C ALA A 2 -5.65 -14.49 60.51
N PRO A 3 -5.76 -13.72 59.41
CA PRO A 3 -6.01 -14.27 58.08
C PRO A 3 -4.72 -14.72 57.40
N GLU A 4 -4.84 -15.82 56.66
CA GLU A 4 -3.82 -16.39 55.79
C GLU A 4 -3.48 -15.44 54.63
N LYS A 5 -2.19 -15.09 54.49
CA LYS A 5 -1.62 -14.48 53.29
C LYS A 5 -1.03 -15.58 52.42
N THR A 6 -1.84 -16.15 51.53
CA THR A 6 -1.42 -17.11 50.49
C THR A 6 -1.42 -16.49 49.10
N GLY A 7 -1.47 -15.15 49.00
CA GLY A 7 -1.48 -14.40 47.74
C GLY A 7 -0.12 -13.87 47.27
N ASP A 8 0.86 -13.67 48.17
CA ASP A 8 2.19 -13.13 47.80
C ASP A 8 3.07 -14.17 47.08
N SER A 9 3.01 -15.44 47.50
CA SER A 9 3.96 -16.46 47.02
C SER A 9 3.83 -16.79 45.53
N PHE A 10 2.62 -16.69 44.97
CA PHE A 10 2.41 -16.92 43.54
C PHE A 10 2.78 -15.68 42.71
N ALA A 11 2.57 -14.48 43.26
CA ALA A 11 2.97 -13.26 42.59
C ALA A 11 4.51 -13.15 42.52
N GLU A 12 5.21 -13.47 43.60
CA GLU A 12 6.68 -13.51 43.63
C GLU A 12 7.24 -14.56 42.67
N GLU A 13 6.65 -15.77 42.60
CA GLU A 13 7.11 -16.82 41.67
C GLU A 13 6.86 -16.45 40.19
N VAL A 14 5.79 -15.70 39.92
CA VAL A 14 5.52 -15.18 38.57
C VAL A 14 6.49 -14.05 38.21
N GLU A 15 6.78 -13.14 39.15
CA GLU A 15 7.75 -12.06 38.98
C GLU A 15 9.17 -12.61 38.74
N ASP A 16 9.61 -13.56 39.56
CA ASP A 16 10.92 -14.22 39.42
C ASP A 16 11.02 -14.98 38.07
N ARG A 17 9.94 -15.64 37.63
CA ARG A 17 9.91 -16.30 36.31
C ARG A 17 9.86 -15.32 35.15
N LEU A 18 9.27 -14.14 35.33
CA LEU A 18 9.32 -13.05 34.36
C LEU A 18 10.74 -12.48 34.28
N GLU A 19 11.37 -12.16 35.41
CA GLU A 19 12.76 -11.69 35.43
C GLU A 19 13.72 -12.72 34.82
N ASN A 20 13.53 -14.01 35.06
CA ASN A 20 14.39 -15.04 34.49
C ASN A 20 14.09 -15.35 33.00
N LEU A 21 12.92 -14.97 32.48
CA LEU A 21 12.52 -15.16 31.07
C LEU A 21 12.85 -13.95 30.20
N PHE A 22 12.83 -12.74 30.78
CA PHE A 22 13.13 -11.48 30.10
C PHE A 22 14.49 -10.88 30.48
N GLY A 23 15.17 -11.39 31.50
CA GLY A 23 16.38 -10.78 32.08
C GLY A 23 17.70 -11.51 31.81
N GLU A 24 17.71 -12.75 31.33
CA GLU A 24 18.95 -13.49 31.06
C GLU A 24 18.88 -14.25 29.73
N ASP A 25 19.42 -13.59 28.71
CA ASP A 25 19.87 -14.05 27.38
C ASP A 25 19.29 -13.22 26.23
N GLU A 26 19.51 -11.90 26.28
CA GLU A 26 19.65 -11.12 25.05
C GLU A 26 21.15 -10.84 24.83
N PRO A 27 21.80 -11.41 23.80
CA PRO A 27 23.03 -10.81 23.32
C PRO A 27 22.67 -9.39 22.83
N GLU A 28 23.04 -8.37 23.61
CA GLU A 28 22.84 -6.93 23.32
C GLU A 28 23.57 -6.42 22.05
N GLU A 29 23.94 -7.30 21.12
CA GLU A 29 24.78 -7.00 19.95
C GLU A 29 24.04 -7.10 18.60
N GLU A 30 22.71 -7.28 18.56
CA GLU A 30 21.97 -7.28 17.27
C GLU A 30 20.90 -6.18 17.11
N SER A 31 20.54 -5.44 18.17
CA SER A 31 19.52 -4.35 18.07
C SER A 31 20.12 -2.98 17.71
N SER A 32 21.37 -2.72 18.10
CA SER A 32 22.01 -1.40 17.94
C SER A 32 22.59 -1.15 16.54
N ALA A 33 22.95 -2.23 15.81
CA ALA A 33 23.55 -2.12 14.48
C ALA A 33 22.53 -1.65 13.41
N GLU A 34 21.28 -2.13 13.43
CA GLU A 34 20.25 -1.68 12.47
C GLU A 34 19.78 -0.23 12.70
N ALA A 35 19.79 0.24 13.95
CA ALA A 35 19.40 1.61 14.28
C ALA A 35 20.44 2.65 13.83
N ALA A 36 21.73 2.27 13.78
CA ALA A 36 22.81 3.15 13.35
C ALA A 36 22.92 3.29 11.82
N GLU A 37 22.62 2.23 11.05
CA GLU A 37 22.64 2.29 9.58
C GLU A 37 21.44 3.05 8.98
N THR A 38 20.36 3.23 9.75
CA THR A 38 19.14 3.89 9.29
C THR A 38 19.11 5.41 9.52
N ALA A 39 20.03 5.97 10.31
CA ALA A 39 20.02 7.39 10.67
C ALA A 39 20.19 8.33 9.46
N GLY A 40 20.83 7.87 8.38
CA GLY A 40 21.03 8.60 7.14
C GLY A 40 20.25 8.09 5.93
N SER A 41 19.39 7.07 6.09
CA SER A 41 18.73 6.48 4.92
C SER A 41 17.59 7.36 4.40
N PRO A 42 17.49 7.58 3.08
CA PRO A 42 16.40 8.37 2.50
C PRO A 42 15.03 7.69 2.69
N LEU A 43 14.99 6.39 3.02
CA LEU A 43 13.77 5.62 3.22
C LEU A 43 13.38 5.45 4.70
N ARG A 44 14.11 6.04 5.65
CA ARG A 44 13.91 5.82 7.09
C ARG A 44 12.47 6.06 7.54
N GLU A 45 11.88 7.18 7.13
CA GLU A 45 10.51 7.52 7.50
C GLU A 45 9.50 6.54 6.87
N LEU A 46 9.72 6.16 5.61
CA LEU A 46 8.90 5.15 4.95
C LEU A 46 8.99 3.79 5.67
N LYS A 47 10.18 3.38 6.14
CA LYS A 47 10.36 2.16 6.94
C LYS A 47 9.52 2.19 8.21
N ALA A 48 9.56 3.30 8.95
CA ALA A 48 8.80 3.48 10.19
C ALA A 48 7.28 3.41 9.95
N ILE A 49 6.80 4.01 8.86
CA ILE A 49 5.39 3.96 8.49
C ILE A 49 4.99 2.54 8.08
N VAL A 50 5.78 1.85 7.26
CA VAL A 50 5.49 0.46 6.84
C VAL A 50 5.43 -0.48 8.04
N LEU A 51 6.36 -0.36 8.99
CA LEU A 51 6.30 -1.11 10.24
C LEU A 51 5.01 -0.79 10.99
N SER A 52 4.63 0.49 11.09
CA SER A 52 3.38 0.88 11.74
C SER A 52 2.15 0.23 11.07
N ILE A 53 2.12 0.11 9.73
CA ILE A 53 1.06 -0.59 8.98
C ILE A 53 1.00 -2.08 9.35
N ASP A 54 2.15 -2.74 9.57
CA ASP A 54 2.18 -4.15 9.96
C ASP A 54 1.58 -4.38 11.36
N TRP A 55 1.66 -3.39 12.25
CA TRP A 55 1.08 -3.43 13.59
C TRP A 55 -0.38 -2.95 13.64
N GLU A 56 -0.69 -1.83 12.99
CA GLU A 56 -1.99 -1.18 13.02
C GLU A 56 -2.29 -0.49 11.69
N ILE A 57 -3.45 -0.82 11.12
CA ILE A 57 -3.91 -0.21 9.87
C ILE A 57 -4.97 0.83 10.22
N THR A 58 -4.56 2.09 10.29
CA THR A 58 -5.46 3.25 10.49
C THR A 58 -5.43 4.21 9.31
N ASP A 59 -6.50 5.00 9.16
CA ASP A 59 -6.55 6.07 8.15
C ASP A 59 -5.36 7.04 8.28
N GLU A 60 -4.98 7.38 9.51
CA GLU A 60 -3.88 8.30 9.76
C GLU A 60 -2.53 7.75 9.28
N VAL A 61 -2.23 6.48 9.59
CA VAL A 61 -1.00 5.82 9.12
C VAL A 61 -0.98 5.74 7.59
N MET A 62 -2.12 5.43 6.96
CA MET A 62 -2.22 5.36 5.50
C MET A 62 -2.12 6.73 4.81
N ILE A 63 -2.59 7.81 5.43
CA ILE A 63 -2.40 9.18 4.93
C ILE A 63 -0.90 9.53 4.95
N ARG A 64 -0.24 9.34 6.08
CA ARG A 64 1.21 9.59 6.20
C ARG A 64 2.01 8.75 5.20
N PHE A 65 1.62 7.51 4.99
CA PHE A 65 2.24 6.64 3.97
C PHE A 65 2.17 7.27 2.58
N VAL A 66 1.00 7.71 2.14
CA VAL A 66 0.83 8.31 0.80
C VAL A 66 1.59 9.63 0.67
N GLU A 67 1.59 10.46 1.72
CA GLU A 67 2.35 11.72 1.77
C GLU A 67 3.85 11.46 1.67
N GLN A 68 4.38 10.52 2.47
CA GLN A 68 5.79 10.14 2.43
C GLN A 68 6.21 9.60 1.05
N ILE A 69 5.35 8.83 0.38
CA ILE A 69 5.62 8.37 -0.98
C ILE A 69 5.74 9.55 -1.96
N ALA A 70 4.88 10.57 -1.84
CA ALA A 70 4.95 11.75 -2.70
C ALA A 70 6.26 12.54 -2.48
N GLU A 71 6.68 12.71 -1.23
CA GLU A 71 7.95 13.36 -0.90
C GLU A 71 9.15 12.58 -1.47
N LEU A 72 9.13 11.25 -1.38
CA LEU A 72 10.19 10.41 -1.94
C LEU A 72 10.19 10.43 -3.47
N GLN A 73 9.03 10.53 -4.13
CA GLN A 73 8.99 10.71 -5.58
C GLN A 73 9.69 12.03 -5.98
N ASP A 74 9.57 13.06 -5.14
CA ASP A 74 10.27 14.31 -5.37
C ASP A 74 11.78 14.21 -5.12
N ALA A 75 12.20 13.43 -4.13
CA ALA A 75 13.61 13.20 -3.82
C ALA A 75 14.33 12.34 -4.88
N PHE A 76 13.63 11.38 -5.49
CA PHE A 76 14.19 10.40 -6.43
C PHE A 76 13.86 10.69 -7.91
N LYS A 77 13.56 11.94 -8.29
CA LYS A 77 13.15 12.33 -9.66
C LYS A 77 14.06 11.84 -10.78
N GLU A 78 15.34 11.66 -10.50
CA GLU A 78 16.35 11.25 -11.48
C GLU A 78 16.41 9.72 -11.67
N ASP A 79 15.94 8.94 -10.69
CA ASP A 79 15.96 7.48 -10.74
C ASP A 79 14.62 6.90 -11.17
N LYS A 80 14.52 6.58 -12.46
CA LYS A 80 13.30 6.02 -13.05
C LYS A 80 12.86 4.69 -12.44
N VAL A 81 13.79 3.84 -11.98
CA VAL A 81 13.42 2.54 -11.42
C VAL A 81 12.78 2.74 -10.05
N VAL A 82 13.42 3.55 -9.20
CA VAL A 82 12.89 3.92 -7.88
C VAL A 82 11.55 4.63 -7.99
N LEU A 83 11.40 5.56 -8.94
CA LEU A 83 10.12 6.23 -9.18
C LEU A 83 8.98 5.26 -9.46
N ILE A 84 9.21 4.20 -10.26
CA ILE A 84 8.15 3.24 -10.55
C ILE A 84 7.81 2.42 -9.31
N PHE A 85 8.78 2.04 -8.47
CA PHE A 85 8.48 1.43 -7.16
C PHE A 85 7.61 2.33 -6.30
N LEU A 86 7.96 3.62 -6.20
CA LEU A 86 7.19 4.59 -5.44
C LEU A 86 5.79 4.81 -6.02
N GLN A 87 5.62 4.79 -7.35
CA GLN A 87 4.30 4.86 -7.99
C GLN A 87 3.44 3.64 -7.66
N LEU A 88 4.01 2.44 -7.69
CA LEU A 88 3.31 1.21 -7.32
C LEU A 88 2.91 1.25 -5.84
N LEU A 89 3.83 1.66 -4.95
CA LEU A 89 3.57 1.86 -3.53
C LEU A 89 2.47 2.90 -3.29
N GLY A 90 2.49 4.04 -3.98
CA GLY A 90 1.44 5.05 -3.88
C GLY A 90 0.08 4.48 -4.30
N SER A 91 0.03 3.73 -5.41
CA SER A 91 -1.22 3.16 -5.90
C SER A 91 -1.80 2.07 -4.98
N ILE A 92 -0.95 1.22 -4.38
CA ILE A 92 -1.39 0.19 -3.43
C ILE A 92 -1.78 0.82 -2.09
N GLY A 93 -1.05 1.85 -1.66
CA GLY A 93 -1.35 2.62 -0.44
C GLY A 93 -2.70 3.32 -0.54
N GLU A 94 -2.98 3.97 -1.67
CA GLU A 94 -4.30 4.56 -1.94
C GLU A 94 -5.42 3.53 -1.93
N TYR A 95 -5.19 2.39 -2.58
CA TYR A 95 -6.16 1.29 -2.57
C TYR A 95 -6.43 0.80 -1.14
N ILE A 96 -5.39 0.59 -0.34
CA ILE A 96 -5.51 0.17 1.06
C ILE A 96 -6.20 1.24 1.89
N ARG A 97 -5.90 2.53 1.71
CA ARG A 97 -6.55 3.62 2.43
C ARG A 97 -8.06 3.66 2.17
N LEU A 98 -8.47 3.50 0.92
CA LEU A 98 -9.89 3.56 0.55
C LEU A 98 -10.70 2.35 1.05
N ASN A 99 -10.04 1.22 1.30
CA ASN A 99 -10.72 -0.04 1.66
C ASN A 99 -10.38 -0.52 3.09
N LEU A 100 -9.35 0.03 3.73
CA LEU A 100 -8.78 -0.35 5.03
C LEU A 100 -8.82 -1.87 5.28
N GLY A 101 -9.51 -2.30 6.34
CA GLY A 101 -9.66 -3.71 6.70
C GLY A 101 -10.47 -4.56 5.73
N LYS A 102 -11.12 -3.96 4.73
CA LYS A 102 -11.79 -4.67 3.62
C LYS A 102 -10.86 -4.87 2.41
N SER A 103 -9.65 -4.34 2.47
CA SER A 103 -8.65 -4.52 1.41
C SER A 103 -8.32 -5.99 1.23
N HIS A 104 -8.09 -6.38 -0.03
CA HIS A 104 -7.68 -7.75 -0.33
C HIS A 104 -6.36 -8.06 0.38
N PRO A 105 -6.20 -9.21 1.09
CA PRO A 105 -4.99 -9.51 1.86
C PRO A 105 -3.70 -9.43 1.05
N ASP A 106 -3.77 -9.76 -0.24
CA ASP A 106 -2.60 -9.67 -1.12
C ASP A 106 -2.13 -8.22 -1.37
N ALA A 107 -2.97 -7.20 -1.12
CA ALA A 107 -2.54 -5.80 -1.22
C ALA A 107 -1.46 -5.48 -0.17
N PHE A 108 -1.64 -5.93 1.07
CA PHE A 108 -0.63 -5.78 2.12
C PHE A 108 0.65 -6.56 1.80
N LYS A 109 0.52 -7.81 1.33
CA LYS A 109 1.69 -8.59 0.90
C LYS A 109 2.47 -7.91 -0.22
N ILE A 110 1.76 -7.30 -1.18
CA ILE A 110 2.37 -6.55 -2.28
C ILE A 110 3.03 -5.27 -1.75
N LEU A 111 2.40 -4.55 -0.81
CA LEU A 111 2.99 -3.37 -0.18
C LEU A 111 4.33 -3.71 0.50
N SER A 112 4.35 -4.72 1.37
CA SER A 112 5.58 -5.12 2.08
C SER A 112 6.65 -5.64 1.09
N SER A 113 6.25 -6.42 0.08
CA SER A 113 7.14 -6.90 -0.98
C SER A 113 7.73 -5.75 -1.82
N LEU A 114 6.93 -4.76 -2.18
CA LEU A 114 7.39 -3.57 -2.91
C LEU A 114 8.37 -2.76 -2.07
N TYR A 115 8.07 -2.55 -0.79
CA TYR A 115 8.94 -1.82 0.12
C TYR A 115 10.29 -2.51 0.27
N ASN A 116 10.33 -3.82 0.59
CA ASN A 116 11.58 -4.55 0.78
C ASN A 116 12.47 -4.55 -0.47
N ASN A 117 11.85 -4.67 -1.65
CA ASN A 117 12.58 -4.61 -2.92
C ASN A 117 13.07 -3.19 -3.23
N LEU A 118 12.29 -2.16 -2.93
CA LEU A 118 12.72 -0.76 -3.03
C LEU A 118 13.91 -0.52 -2.11
N ASP A 119 13.82 -0.95 -0.85
CA ASP A 119 14.87 -0.83 0.15
C ASP A 119 16.17 -1.48 -0.33
N THR A 120 16.07 -2.71 -0.86
CA THR A 120 17.20 -3.42 -1.49
C THR A 120 17.80 -2.62 -2.66
N VAL A 121 16.95 -2.10 -3.55
CA VAL A 121 17.36 -1.37 -4.76
C VAL A 121 18.02 -0.02 -4.44
N VAL A 122 17.69 0.59 -3.29
CA VAL A 122 18.25 1.87 -2.84
C VAL A 122 19.53 1.67 -2.02
N HIS A 123 19.61 0.62 -1.19
CA HIS A 123 20.76 0.38 -0.31
C HIS A 123 21.86 -0.49 -0.95
N THR A 124 21.58 -1.22 -2.03
CA THR A 124 22.61 -2.02 -2.72
C THR A 124 23.42 -1.14 -3.68
N GLU A 125 24.58 -0.67 -3.24
CA GLU A 125 25.51 0.08 -4.10
C GLU A 125 25.98 -0.77 -5.30
N GLY A 126 26.03 -0.17 -6.49
CA GLY A 126 26.55 -0.82 -7.70
C GLY A 126 25.66 -1.91 -8.30
N MET A 127 24.42 -2.09 -7.83
CA MET A 127 23.47 -3.01 -8.46
C MET A 127 23.25 -2.65 -9.93
N ALA A 128 23.40 -3.62 -10.83
CA ALA A 128 23.24 -3.38 -12.25
C ALA A 128 21.79 -2.97 -12.58
N ASP A 129 21.62 -1.95 -13.42
CA ASP A 129 20.31 -1.47 -13.85
C ASP A 129 19.38 -2.55 -14.43
N THR A 130 19.94 -3.58 -15.06
CA THR A 130 19.20 -4.74 -15.57
C THR A 130 18.60 -5.59 -14.46
N GLU A 131 19.31 -5.74 -13.35
CA GLU A 131 18.87 -6.46 -12.17
C GLU A 131 17.77 -5.68 -11.43
N ARG A 132 17.98 -4.37 -11.21
CA ARG A 132 16.97 -3.47 -10.64
C ARG A 132 15.64 -3.54 -11.41
N ARG A 133 15.71 -3.51 -12.75
CA ARG A 133 14.53 -3.67 -13.63
C ARG A 133 13.90 -5.05 -13.56
N LYS A 134 14.67 -6.11 -13.34
CA LYS A 134 14.16 -7.48 -13.20
C LYS A 134 13.36 -7.63 -11.90
N ILE A 135 13.87 -7.08 -10.80
CA ILE A 135 13.16 -7.02 -9.52
C ILE A 135 11.84 -6.26 -9.71
N LEU A 136 11.91 -5.05 -10.29
CA LEU A 136 10.73 -4.24 -10.57
C LEU A 136 9.69 -4.96 -11.44
N SER A 137 10.13 -5.67 -12.49
CA SER A 137 9.23 -6.40 -13.39
C SER A 137 8.45 -7.51 -12.67
N THR A 138 9.07 -8.15 -11.68
CA THR A 138 8.45 -9.18 -10.86
C THR A 138 7.34 -8.58 -9.99
N GLU A 139 7.59 -7.43 -9.37
CA GLU A 139 6.60 -6.73 -8.56
C GLU A 139 5.44 -6.18 -9.42
N LEU A 140 5.73 -5.67 -10.62
CA LEU A 140 4.70 -5.26 -11.58
C LEU A 140 3.77 -6.42 -11.97
N ALA A 141 4.30 -7.63 -12.12
CA ALA A 141 3.49 -8.80 -12.42
C ALA A 141 2.55 -9.16 -11.25
N LYS A 142 3.05 -9.11 -10.01
CA LYS A 142 2.23 -9.31 -8.80
C LYS A 142 1.12 -8.26 -8.70
N TYR A 143 1.47 -6.99 -8.89
CA TYR A 143 0.52 -5.87 -8.86
C TYR A 143 -0.56 -6.00 -9.94
N LYS A 144 -0.19 -6.36 -11.18
CA LYS A 144 -1.16 -6.57 -12.26
C LYS A 144 -2.14 -7.71 -11.93
N LYS A 145 -1.63 -8.82 -11.40
CA LYS A 145 -2.46 -9.95 -10.99
C LYS A 145 -3.47 -9.56 -9.92
N LEU A 146 -3.06 -8.74 -8.94
CA LEU A 146 -3.99 -8.18 -7.96
C LEU A 146 -5.04 -7.33 -8.66
N LYS A 147 -4.63 -6.37 -9.50
CA LYS A 147 -5.54 -5.47 -10.20
C LYS A 147 -6.59 -6.22 -11.03
N GLU A 148 -6.19 -7.28 -11.73
CA GLU A 148 -7.10 -8.14 -12.50
C GLU A 148 -8.13 -8.84 -11.60
N GLY A 149 -7.73 -9.27 -10.40
CA GLY A 149 -8.64 -9.88 -9.42
C GLY A 149 -9.57 -8.88 -8.73
N LEU A 150 -9.25 -7.58 -8.77
CA LEU A 150 -10.07 -6.52 -8.18
C LEU A 150 -11.10 -5.93 -9.14
N VAL A 151 -10.92 -6.08 -10.45
CA VAL A 151 -11.92 -5.64 -11.43
C VAL A 151 -13.09 -6.61 -11.35
N PRO A 152 -14.30 -6.17 -10.93
CA PRO A 152 -15.46 -7.02 -11.01
C PRO A 152 -15.69 -7.32 -12.49
N VAL A 153 -15.56 -8.59 -12.88
CA VAL A 153 -16.12 -9.08 -14.14
C VAL A 153 -17.59 -8.68 -14.06
N SER A 154 -17.99 -7.68 -14.86
CA SER A 154 -19.38 -7.34 -15.04
C SER A 154 -20.06 -8.55 -15.67
N THR A 155 -20.55 -9.46 -14.83
CA THR A 155 -21.60 -10.38 -15.21
C THR A 155 -22.80 -9.52 -15.58
N PRO A 156 -23.33 -9.65 -16.81
CA PRO A 156 -24.57 -8.96 -17.18
C PRO A 156 -25.65 -9.34 -16.17
N ALA A 157 -26.30 -8.31 -15.63
CA ALA A 157 -27.50 -8.44 -14.82
C ALA A 157 -28.54 -9.29 -15.56
N GLU A 158 -28.85 -10.45 -15.01
CA GLU A 158 -30.10 -11.14 -15.31
C GLU A 158 -31.15 -10.60 -14.34
N ALA A 159 -31.96 -9.69 -14.89
CA ALA A 159 -33.17 -9.19 -14.26
C ALA A 159 -34.23 -10.30 -14.21
N GLU A 160 -34.78 -10.56 -13.03
CA GLU A 160 -36.13 -11.10 -12.74
C GLU A 160 -36.12 -11.61 -11.28
N LYS A 161 -36.99 -11.25 -10.34
CA LYS A 161 -38.28 -10.57 -10.31
C LYS A 161 -38.44 -9.94 -8.91
N ALA A 162 -38.96 -8.72 -8.84
CA ALA A 162 -39.74 -8.28 -7.68
C ALA A 162 -41.07 -9.02 -7.66
N PRO A 163 -41.65 -9.33 -6.48
CA PRO A 163 -42.94 -8.70 -6.19
C PRO A 163 -42.98 -7.82 -4.93
N VAL A 164 -43.71 -6.73 -5.11
CA VAL A 164 -44.19 -5.71 -4.16
C VAL A 164 -45.23 -6.30 -3.22
N GLU A 165 -45.18 -5.96 -1.92
CA GLU A 165 -46.34 -5.95 -1.04
C GLU A 165 -46.30 -4.68 -0.16
N PRO A 166 -47.39 -3.89 -0.08
CA PRO A 166 -47.42 -2.62 0.64
C PRO A 166 -47.93 -2.80 2.07
N GLU A 167 -47.14 -2.42 3.07
CA GLU A 167 -47.59 -2.34 4.46
C GLU A 167 -47.58 -0.88 4.94
N GLU A 168 -48.79 -0.40 5.28
CA GLU A 168 -49.07 0.91 5.84
C GLU A 168 -48.54 1.00 7.29
N ILE A 169 -47.90 2.13 7.63
CA ILE A 169 -47.56 2.49 9.02
C ILE A 169 -48.21 3.85 9.32
N PRO A 170 -48.99 4.01 10.40
CA PRO A 170 -49.59 5.28 10.75
C PRO A 170 -48.62 6.23 11.48
N GLU A 171 -48.98 7.50 11.41
CA GLU A 171 -48.34 8.73 11.88
C GLU A 171 -47.76 8.80 13.30
N ALA A 172 -46.66 9.57 13.36
CA ALA A 172 -46.34 10.65 14.31
C ALA A 172 -45.88 10.31 15.74
N THR A 173 -44.65 10.74 16.05
CA THR A 173 -44.42 11.76 17.09
C THR A 173 -43.16 12.57 16.74
N ASP A 174 -43.36 13.88 16.62
CA ASP A 174 -42.36 14.94 16.58
C ASP A 174 -41.48 14.91 17.85
N GLU A 175 -40.15 15.00 17.71
CA GLU A 175 -39.35 16.01 18.42
C GLU A 175 -37.86 16.05 18.00
N VAL A 176 -37.45 17.26 17.60
CA VAL A 176 -36.10 17.87 17.63
C VAL A 176 -35.09 17.56 16.51
N ILE A 177 -35.03 18.54 15.62
CA ILE A 177 -34.03 18.86 14.60
C ILE A 177 -32.61 18.95 15.21
N LEU A 178 -31.67 18.17 14.68
CA LEU A 178 -30.25 18.53 14.63
C LEU A 178 -29.67 18.17 13.26
N SER A 179 -29.80 19.09 12.30
CA SER A 179 -29.06 19.06 11.05
C SER A 179 -27.56 19.16 11.35
N ARG A 180 -26.80 18.10 11.05
CA ARG A 180 -25.38 18.21 10.69
C ARG A 180 -24.99 17.07 9.77
N GLU A 181 -25.19 17.28 8.48
CA GLU A 181 -24.53 16.51 7.44
C GLU A 181 -23.01 16.65 7.60
N PRO A 182 -22.22 15.56 7.58
CA PRO A 182 -20.80 15.66 7.33
C PRO A 182 -20.61 16.00 5.84
N LYS A 183 -20.28 17.27 5.61
CA LYS A 183 -19.83 17.80 4.31
C LYS A 183 -18.71 16.90 3.76
N PRO A 184 -18.87 16.24 2.59
CA PRO A 184 -17.75 15.64 1.89
C PRO A 184 -16.85 16.79 1.45
N SER A 185 -15.61 16.82 1.95
CA SER A 185 -14.55 17.61 1.35
C SER A 185 -14.18 16.96 0.01
N SER A 186 -15.05 17.16 -0.99
CA SER A 186 -14.71 16.94 -2.38
C SER A 186 -13.67 17.99 -2.76
N ARG A 187 -12.38 17.63 -2.64
CA ARG A 187 -11.34 18.33 -3.38
C ARG A 187 -11.45 17.79 -4.79
N GLU A 188 -12.28 18.46 -5.61
CA GLU A 188 -12.38 18.12 -7.02
C GLU A 188 -10.97 18.15 -7.63
N PRO A 189 -10.60 17.14 -8.43
CA PRO A 189 -9.31 17.14 -9.10
C PRO A 189 -9.19 18.44 -9.90
N GLN A 190 -8.13 19.20 -9.63
CA GLN A 190 -7.91 20.50 -10.27
C GLN A 190 -7.95 20.31 -11.79
N PRO A 191 -8.64 21.19 -12.54
CA PRO A 191 -8.83 21.01 -13.99
C PRO A 191 -7.50 20.88 -14.75
N GLU A 192 -6.44 21.52 -14.24
CA GLU A 192 -5.07 21.40 -14.76
C GLU A 192 -4.49 19.98 -14.61
N PHE A 193 -4.81 19.29 -13.51
CA PHE A 193 -4.36 17.92 -13.27
C PHE A 193 -5.07 16.92 -14.19
N ILE A 194 -6.38 17.12 -14.43
CA ILE A 194 -7.14 16.28 -15.36
C ILE A 194 -6.61 16.46 -16.79
N ALA A 195 -6.36 17.70 -17.21
CA ALA A 195 -5.78 18.00 -18.51
C ALA A 195 -4.38 17.36 -18.68
N ALA A 196 -3.51 17.49 -17.67
CA ALA A 196 -2.18 16.89 -17.69
C ALA A 196 -2.23 15.35 -17.78
N LEU A 197 -3.19 14.70 -17.09
CA LEU A 197 -3.37 13.25 -17.17
C LEU A 197 -3.84 12.81 -18.56
N ASP A 198 -4.73 13.56 -19.20
CA ASP A 198 -5.20 13.25 -20.54
C ASP A 198 -4.09 13.45 -21.58
N GLU A 199 -3.28 14.51 -21.46
CA GLU A 199 -2.10 14.72 -22.31
C GLU A 199 -1.09 13.59 -22.14
N PHE A 200 -0.80 13.20 -20.90
CA PHE A 200 0.10 12.09 -20.61
C PHE A 200 -0.41 10.77 -21.20
N LYS A 201 -1.71 10.49 -21.07
CA LYS A 201 -2.34 9.30 -21.63
C LYS A 201 -2.25 9.28 -23.16
N GLN A 202 -2.45 10.42 -23.81
CA GLN A 202 -2.32 10.54 -25.27
C GLN A 202 -0.87 10.33 -25.74
N LEU A 203 0.10 10.89 -25.01
CA LEU A 203 1.53 10.70 -25.31
C LEU A 203 1.92 9.22 -25.22
N VAL A 204 1.57 8.56 -24.11
CA VAL A 204 1.87 7.15 -23.89
C VAL A 204 1.22 6.26 -24.94
N GLN A 205 -0.05 6.52 -25.30
CA GLN A 205 -0.72 5.76 -26.35
C GLN A 205 -0.05 5.93 -27.72
N THR A 206 0.39 7.14 -28.04
CA THR A 206 1.04 7.45 -29.32
C THR A 206 2.40 6.75 -29.43
N GLU A 207 3.23 6.85 -28.38
CA GLU A 207 4.54 6.20 -28.33
C GLU A 207 4.41 4.66 -28.39
N LEU A 208 3.47 4.08 -27.65
CA LEU A 208 3.22 2.64 -27.71
C LEU A 208 2.77 2.18 -29.10
N GLN A 209 1.97 2.98 -29.80
CA GLN A 209 1.58 2.66 -31.17
C GLN A 209 2.74 2.77 -32.15
N ALA A 210 3.62 3.78 -31.99
CA ALA A 210 4.83 3.94 -32.79
C ALA A 210 5.76 2.73 -32.63
N LEU A 211 6.05 2.35 -31.37
CA LEU A 211 6.87 1.18 -31.03
C LEU A 211 6.27 -0.11 -31.57
N ARG A 212 4.94 -0.27 -31.48
CA ARG A 212 4.25 -1.46 -32.02
C ARG A 212 4.40 -1.56 -33.54
N LYS A 213 4.36 -0.44 -34.27
CA LYS A 213 4.58 -0.40 -35.72
C LYS A 213 6.03 -0.72 -36.07
N GLU A 214 6.99 -0.18 -35.34
CA GLU A 214 8.41 -0.44 -35.55
C GLU A 214 8.75 -1.92 -35.33
N ILE A 215 8.27 -2.52 -34.24
CA ILE A 215 8.43 -3.96 -33.98
C ILE A 215 7.80 -4.80 -35.10
N GLN A 216 6.63 -4.41 -35.62
CA GLN A 216 6.02 -5.11 -36.75
C GLN A 216 6.82 -4.98 -38.04
N GLN A 217 7.42 -3.81 -38.31
CA GLN A 217 8.28 -3.61 -39.48
C GLN A 217 9.56 -4.41 -39.37
N LEU A 218 10.22 -4.41 -38.20
CA LEU A 218 11.41 -5.21 -37.93
C LEU A 218 11.11 -6.71 -38.07
N LYS A 219 9.96 -7.17 -37.56
CA LYS A 219 9.53 -8.56 -37.73
C LYS A 219 9.31 -8.94 -39.20
N LYS A 220 8.72 -8.04 -40.00
CA LYS A 220 8.55 -8.25 -41.45
C LYS A 220 9.89 -8.24 -42.20
N ALA A 221 10.80 -7.32 -41.86
CA ALA A 221 12.13 -7.24 -42.45
C ALA A 221 12.98 -8.48 -42.15
N LEU A 222 12.86 -9.04 -40.93
CA LEU A 222 13.51 -10.30 -40.55
C LEU A 222 12.87 -11.52 -41.22
N ALA A 223 11.55 -11.50 -41.46
CA ALA A 223 10.86 -12.57 -42.19
C ALA A 223 11.21 -12.60 -43.69
N PHE A 224 11.62 -11.48 -44.28
CA PHE A 224 12.04 -11.36 -45.68
C PHE A 224 13.53 -11.66 -45.91
N ARG A 225 14.31 -11.78 -44.83
CA ARG A 225 15.76 -12.04 -44.87
C ARG A 225 16.10 -13.54 -44.72
N LYS A 226 15.10 -14.41 -44.82
CA LYS A 226 15.18 -15.89 -44.82
C LYS A 226 14.66 -16.41 -46.15
#